data_AF-A0A946ZMB8-F1
#
_entry.id   AF-A0A946ZMB8-F1
#
_cell.length_a   1.000
_cell.length_b   1.000
_cell.length_c   1.000
_cell.angle_alpha   90.00
_cell.angle_beta   90.00
_cell.angle_gamma   90.00
#
_symmetry.space_group_name_H-M   'P 1'
#
loop_
_entity.id
_entity.type
_entity.pdbx_description
1 polymer ?
#
loop_
_entity_poly.entity_id
_entity_poly.type
_entity_poly.pdbx_seq_one_letter_code
_entity_poly.pdbx_strand_id
1 'polypeptide(L)'
;MKNFLQFVICILTISSCGQITTSQEMGFEEYNPTSTLVVPGEEITKAKYPFVDVHSHQFRMAEQDLSELIGHMDQMNMAVMVNLSGGSGDNIEKITTNIQDHYPNRFV
;
A
#
# COMPACT_ATOMS: atom_id res chain seq x y z
N MET A 1 19.05 34.93 53.55
CA MET A 1 17.81 34.93 52.74
C MET A 1 18.06 35.19 51.25
N LYS A 2 18.81 36.23 50.87
CA LYS A 2 19.09 36.58 49.46
C LYS A 2 19.77 35.45 48.65
N ASN A 3 20.76 34.77 49.24
CA ASN A 3 21.48 33.65 48.62
C ASN A 3 20.61 32.38 48.48
N PHE A 4 19.66 32.18 49.40
CA PHE A 4 18.70 31.08 49.32
C PHE A 4 17.70 31.31 48.17
N LEU A 5 17.22 32.55 48.03
CA LEU A 5 16.35 32.92 46.92
C LEU A 5 17.05 32.79 45.55
N GLN A 6 18.32 33.22 45.45
CA GLN A 6 19.12 33.01 44.23
C GLN A 6 19.35 31.54 43.90
N PHE A 7 19.59 30.70 44.91
CA PHE A 7 19.75 29.27 44.73
C PHE A 7 18.47 28.60 44.22
N VAL A 8 17.31 28.98 44.78
CA VAL A 8 16.00 28.50 44.33
C VAL A 8 15.70 28.95 42.90
N ILE A 9 16.02 30.20 42.54
CA ILE A 9 15.85 30.71 41.18
C ILE A 9 16.76 29.96 40.19
N CYS A 10 18.02 29.69 40.53
CA CYS A 10 18.92 28.90 39.68
C CYS A 10 18.42 27.46 39.46
N ILE A 11 17.85 26.82 40.48
CA ILE A 11 17.29 25.47 40.33
C ILE A 11 16.07 25.50 39.41
N LEU A 12 15.21 26.51 39.53
CA LEU A 12 14.02 26.65 38.68
C LEU A 12 14.37 26.92 37.21
N THR A 13 15.44 27.68 36.94
CA THR A 13 15.91 27.95 35.57
C THR A 13 16.59 26.74 34.93
N ILE A 14 17.31 25.93 35.69
CA ILE A 14 17.94 24.70 35.18
C ILE A 14 16.87 23.65 34.82
N SER A 15 15.82 23.50 35.65
CA SER A 15 14.72 22.56 35.38
C SER A 15 13.89 22.91 34.14
N SER A 16 13.82 24.19 33.75
CA SER A 16 13.07 24.64 32.57
C SER A 16 13.86 24.52 31.26
N CYS A 17 15.20 24.43 31.33
CA CYS A 17 16.07 24.25 30.16
C CYS A 17 16.21 22.78 29.72
N GLY A 18 15.84 21.83 30.58
CA GLY A 18 16.02 20.38 30.37
C GLY A 18 14.89 19.64 29.66
N GLN A 19 13.93 20.33 29.03
CA GLN A 19 12.85 19.65 28.31
C GLN A 19 13.36 19.08 26.98
N ILE A 20 13.55 17.75 26.94
CA ILE A 20 13.73 17.01 25.69
C ILE A 20 12.41 17.08 24.95
N THR A 21 12.37 17.84 23.86
CA THR A 21 11.23 17.84 22.95
C THR A 21 11.33 16.60 22.08
N THR A 22 10.36 15.70 22.20
CA THR A 22 10.18 14.61 21.24
C THR A 22 9.50 15.19 20.01
N SER A 23 10.10 15.02 18.82
CA SER A 23 9.43 15.34 17.56
C SER A 23 8.09 14.59 17.46
N GLN A 24 7.14 15.14 16.72
CA GLN A 24 6.00 14.34 16.28
C GLN A 24 6.53 13.20 15.41
N GLU A 25 6.20 11.96 15.77
CA GLU A 25 6.38 10.79 14.91
C GLU A 25 5.06 10.53 14.21
N MET A 26 5.15 10.14 12.93
CA MET A 26 4.02 9.69 12.13
C MET A 26 4.44 8.38 11.49
N GLY A 27 3.79 7.29 11.89
CA GLY A 27 4.05 5.98 11.31
C GLY A 27 3.68 5.95 9.83
N PHE A 28 4.35 5.10 9.06
CA PHE A 28 4.00 4.87 7.66
C PHE A 28 2.55 4.40 7.52
N GLU A 29 2.13 3.49 8.40
CA GLU A 29 0.78 2.92 8.44
C GLU A 29 -0.28 3.92 8.92
N GLU A 30 0.14 4.93 9.70
CA GLU A 30 -0.75 5.98 10.22
C GLU A 30 -0.95 7.11 9.20
N TYR A 31 -0.01 7.31 8.29
CA TYR A 31 -0.09 8.33 7.26
C TYR A 31 -1.01 7.89 6.11
N ASN A 32 -2.29 8.27 6.22
CA ASN A 32 -3.28 8.08 5.16
C ASN A 32 -3.86 9.43 4.71
N PRO A 33 -3.12 10.20 3.88
CA PRO A 33 -3.58 11.51 3.43
C PRO A 33 -4.85 11.38 2.58
N THR A 34 -5.87 12.19 2.89
CA THR A 34 -7.08 12.23 2.07
C THR A 34 -6.76 12.83 0.69
N SER A 35 -7.26 12.20 -0.37
CA SER A 35 -7.15 12.75 -1.72
C SER A 35 -7.77 14.13 -1.79
N THR A 36 -7.02 15.10 -2.33
CA THR A 36 -7.49 16.49 -2.52
C THR A 36 -8.19 16.69 -3.86
N LEU A 37 -8.12 15.70 -4.76
CA LEU A 37 -8.81 15.74 -6.05
C LEU A 37 -10.28 15.33 -5.87
N VAL A 38 -11.13 16.33 -5.65
CA VAL A 38 -12.58 16.15 -5.60
C VAL A 38 -13.17 16.47 -6.97
N VAL A 39 -13.64 15.44 -7.67
CA VAL A 39 -14.34 15.58 -8.96
C VAL A 39 -15.85 15.52 -8.70
N PRO A 40 -16.66 16.45 -9.24
CA PRO A 40 -18.12 16.35 -9.14
C PRO A 40 -18.65 15.10 -9.86
N GLY A 41 -19.53 14.35 -9.20
CA GLY A 41 -20.15 13.15 -9.80
C GLY A 41 -20.26 12.00 -8.81
N GLU A 42 -20.69 10.85 -9.32
CA GLU A 42 -20.72 9.59 -8.60
C GLU A 42 -19.38 8.84 -8.70
N GLU A 43 -19.11 7.97 -7.74
CA GLU A 43 -17.92 7.11 -7.75
C GLU A 43 -18.05 6.01 -8.81
N ILE A 44 -17.07 5.93 -9.71
CA ILE A 44 -17.04 4.91 -10.77
C ILE A 44 -16.13 3.76 -10.32
N THR A 45 -16.74 2.66 -9.89
CA THR A 45 -16.03 1.46 -9.40
C THR A 45 -15.87 0.38 -10.48
N LYS A 46 -16.54 0.51 -11.63
CA LYS A 46 -16.51 -0.44 -12.74
C LYS A 46 -16.29 0.27 -14.07
N ALA A 47 -15.30 -0.16 -14.84
CA ALA A 47 -15.00 0.43 -16.14
C ALA A 47 -16.14 0.19 -17.14
N LYS A 48 -16.47 1.21 -17.95
CA LYS A 48 -17.52 1.13 -18.97
C LYS A 48 -17.25 0.06 -20.03
N TYR A 49 -15.98 -0.14 -20.37
CA TYR A 49 -15.53 -1.15 -21.33
C TYR A 49 -14.52 -2.08 -20.67
N PRO A 50 -14.45 -3.36 -21.08
CA PRO A 50 -13.43 -4.26 -20.58
C PRO A 50 -12.04 -3.70 -20.89
N PHE A 51 -11.14 -3.77 -19.94
CA PHE A 51 -9.79 -3.23 -20.09
C PHE A 51 -8.70 -4.26 -19.77
N VAL A 52 -7.48 -3.94 -20.19
CA VAL A 52 -6.27 -4.70 -19.89
C VAL A 52 -5.46 -3.93 -18.86
N ASP A 53 -5.14 -4.55 -17.74
CA ASP A 53 -4.11 -4.05 -16.85
C ASP A 53 -2.74 -4.41 -17.42
N VAL A 54 -1.97 -3.40 -17.79
CA VAL A 54 -0.66 -3.56 -18.44
C VAL A 54 0.51 -3.64 -17.45
N HIS A 55 0.27 -3.45 -16.15
CA HIS A 55 1.32 -3.45 -15.15
C HIS A 55 0.85 -3.94 -13.78
N SER A 56 0.93 -5.26 -13.57
CA SER A 56 0.66 -5.90 -12.29
C SER A 56 1.82 -6.81 -11.86
N HIS A 57 1.84 -7.18 -10.57
CA HIS A 57 2.84 -8.10 -10.02
C HIS A 57 2.17 -9.15 -9.13
N GLN A 58 2.27 -10.42 -9.53
CA GLN A 58 1.74 -11.58 -8.80
C GLN A 58 2.87 -12.61 -8.63
N PHE A 59 3.79 -12.33 -7.71
CA PHE A 59 5.03 -13.11 -7.53
C PHE A 59 4.83 -14.58 -7.14
N ARG A 60 3.66 -14.94 -6.60
CA ARG A 60 3.35 -16.28 -6.07
C ARG A 60 2.35 -17.04 -6.94
N MET A 61 2.18 -16.60 -8.19
CA MET A 61 1.14 -17.10 -9.09
C MET A 61 1.26 -18.60 -9.41
N ALA A 62 2.41 -19.25 -9.17
CA ALA A 62 2.57 -20.69 -9.36
C ALA A 62 1.69 -21.53 -8.41
N GLU A 63 1.52 -21.08 -7.16
CA GLU A 63 0.74 -21.80 -6.13
C GLU A 63 -0.44 -20.98 -5.60
N GLN A 64 -0.66 -19.78 -6.13
CA GLN A 64 -1.73 -18.88 -5.72
C GLN A 64 -3.09 -19.40 -6.20
N ASP A 65 -4.08 -19.36 -5.30
CA ASP A 65 -5.49 -19.45 -5.70
C ASP A 65 -5.88 -18.16 -6.44
N LEU A 66 -6.18 -18.30 -7.73
CA LEU A 66 -6.49 -17.17 -8.60
C LEU A 66 -7.94 -16.69 -8.47
N SER A 67 -8.82 -17.41 -7.75
CA SER A 67 -10.24 -17.10 -7.69
C SER A 67 -10.54 -15.73 -7.07
N GLU A 68 -9.84 -15.37 -5.99
CA GLU A 68 -9.99 -14.07 -5.35
C GLU A 68 -9.53 -12.94 -6.27
N LEU A 69 -8.38 -13.11 -6.93
CA LEU A 69 -7.84 -12.14 -7.87
C LEU A 69 -8.81 -11.91 -9.05
N ILE A 70 -9.35 -12.99 -9.61
CA ILE A 70 -10.35 -12.94 -10.68
C ILE A 70 -11.63 -12.23 -10.21
N GLY A 71 -12.07 -12.46 -8.97
CA GLY A 71 -13.19 -11.75 -8.38
C GLY A 71 -12.98 -10.24 -8.37
N HIS A 72 -11.79 -9.77 -7.97
CA HIS A 72 -11.43 -8.36 -8.02
C HIS A 72 -11.35 -7.82 -9.47
N MET A 73 -10.79 -8.60 -10.40
CA MET A 73 -10.74 -8.23 -11.82
C MET A 73 -12.16 -8.02 -12.40
N ASP A 74 -13.08 -8.93 -12.10
CA ASP A 74 -14.46 -8.90 -12.61
C ASP A 74 -15.27 -7.72 -12.05
N GLN A 75 -15.05 -7.36 -10.76
CA GLN A 75 -15.68 -6.19 -10.14
C GLN A 75 -15.35 -4.90 -10.90
N MET A 76 -14.11 -4.77 -11.37
CA MET A 76 -13.64 -3.59 -12.09
C MET A 76 -13.94 -3.61 -13.60
N ASN A 77 -14.39 -4.74 -14.17
CA ASN A 77 -14.43 -5.00 -15.62
C ASN A 77 -13.03 -5.14 -16.25
N MET A 78 -12.06 -5.68 -15.51
CA MET A 78 -10.73 -6.02 -16.03
C MET A 78 -10.80 -7.38 -16.75
N ALA A 79 -10.59 -7.36 -18.06
CA ALA A 79 -10.61 -8.57 -18.87
C ALA A 79 -9.33 -9.38 -18.71
N VAL A 80 -8.18 -8.71 -18.80
CA VAL A 80 -6.86 -9.33 -18.82
C VAL A 80 -5.91 -8.56 -17.90
N MET A 81 -5.09 -9.29 -17.17
CA MET A 81 -3.99 -8.74 -16.38
C MET A 81 -2.65 -9.20 -16.96
N VAL A 82 -1.74 -8.25 -17.19
CA VAL A 82 -0.35 -8.52 -17.54
C VAL A 82 0.45 -8.61 -16.25
N ASN A 83 0.96 -9.82 -15.94
CA ASN A 83 1.78 -10.07 -14.76
C ASN A 83 3.27 -9.88 -15.08
N LEU A 84 3.84 -8.77 -14.62
CA LEU A 84 5.24 -8.40 -14.82
C LEU A 84 6.15 -8.82 -13.67
N SER A 85 5.72 -9.75 -12.80
CA SER A 85 6.57 -10.29 -11.74
C SER A 85 7.84 -10.98 -12.26
N GLY A 86 7.83 -11.37 -13.54
CA GLY A 86 8.93 -12.08 -14.19
C GLY A 86 9.09 -13.51 -13.68
N GLY A 87 10.21 -14.12 -14.03
CA GLY A 87 10.54 -15.50 -13.69
C GLY A 87 11.33 -16.19 -14.80
N SER A 88 11.77 -17.42 -14.54
CA SER A 88 12.43 -18.27 -15.53
C SER A 88 12.35 -19.76 -15.13
N GLY A 89 12.63 -20.66 -16.07
CA GLY A 89 12.65 -22.11 -15.84
C GLY A 89 11.34 -22.68 -15.30
N ASP A 90 11.44 -23.69 -14.44
CA ASP A 90 10.29 -24.40 -13.84
C ASP A 90 9.24 -23.47 -13.23
N ASN A 91 9.65 -22.30 -12.72
CA ASN A 91 8.71 -21.35 -12.12
C ASN A 91 7.71 -20.78 -13.16
N ILE A 92 8.19 -20.39 -14.35
CA ILE A 92 7.29 -19.84 -15.37
C ILE A 92 6.38 -20.92 -15.96
N GLU A 93 6.87 -22.16 -16.04
CA GLU A 93 6.07 -23.31 -16.46
C GLU A 93 4.92 -23.58 -15.48
N LYS A 94 5.19 -23.55 -14.17
CA LYS A 94 4.16 -23.70 -13.13
C LYS A 94 3.14 -22.57 -13.16
N ILE A 95 3.59 -21.32 -13.30
CA ILE A 95 2.70 -20.16 -13.45
C ILE A 95 1.77 -20.34 -14.66
N THR A 96 2.35 -20.68 -15.82
CA THR A 96 1.59 -20.85 -17.06
C THR A 96 0.59 -22.00 -16.94
N THR A 97 0.99 -23.11 -16.31
CA THR A 97 0.11 -24.25 -16.04
C THR A 97 -1.03 -23.85 -15.12
N ASN A 98 -0.75 -23.16 -14.01
CA ASN A 98 -1.79 -22.72 -13.07
C ASN A 98 -2.81 -21.78 -13.73
N ILE A 99 -2.35 -20.85 -14.58
CA ILE A 99 -3.23 -19.98 -15.37
C ILE A 99 -4.09 -20.81 -16.34
N GLN A 100 -3.46 -21.71 -17.10
CA GLN A 100 -4.13 -22.46 -18.16
C GLN A 100 -5.19 -23.42 -17.62
N ASP A 101 -4.92 -24.05 -16.46
CA ASP A 101 -5.81 -25.03 -15.85
C ASP A 101 -7.05 -24.39 -15.20
N HIS A 102 -6.94 -23.16 -14.69
CA HIS A 102 -8.00 -22.54 -13.90
C HIS A 102 -8.68 -21.35 -14.59
N TYR A 103 -7.92 -20.44 -15.20
CA TYR A 103 -8.44 -19.19 -15.77
C TYR A 103 -7.75 -18.82 -17.08
N PRO A 104 -7.89 -19.64 -18.14
CA PRO A 104 -7.26 -19.37 -19.42
C PRO A 104 -7.76 -18.04 -20.01
N ASN A 105 -6.86 -17.31 -20.68
CA ASN A 105 -7.09 -16.00 -21.29
C ASN A 105 -7.33 -14.82 -20.32
N ARG A 106 -7.16 -15.01 -19.01
CA ARG A 106 -7.29 -13.91 -18.03
C ARG A 106 -5.96 -13.26 -17.67
N PHE A 107 -4.85 -13.91 -17.96
CA PHE A 107 -3.50 -13.44 -17.64
C PHE A 107 -2.57 -13.54 -18.84
N VAL A 108 -1.59 -12.64 -18.89
CA VAL A 108 -0.45 -12.63 -19.82
C VAL A 108 0.84 -12.43 -19.04
#